data_AF-A0A540LRX6-F1
#
_entry.id   AF-A0A540LRX6-F1
#
_cell.length_a   1.000
_cell.length_b   1.000
_cell.length_c   1.000
_cell.angle_alpha   90.00
_cell.angle_beta   90.00
_cell.angle_gamma   90.00
#
_symmetry.space_group_name_H-M   'P 1'
#
loop_
_entity.id
_entity.type
_entity.pdbx_description
1 polymer ?
#
loop_
_entity_poly.entity_id
_entity_poly.type
_entity_poly.pdbx_seq_one_letter_code
_entity_poly.pdbx_strand_id
1 'polypeptide(L)'
;MEADGNDLHISVTMPSIEVGTVGGGTQLASQSACLNLLGVKGASKDSPGLNSRQLARIVAGAVLAGELSLMSAIASGQLVKSHMKYNRSSRDVANLASVNTGRIH
;
A
#
# COMPACT_ATOMS: atom_id res chain seq x y z
N MET A 1 -3.42 -26.72 -4.58
CA MET A 1 -4.64 -26.18 -5.22
C MET A 1 -5.63 -27.32 -5.24
N GLU A 2 -6.48 -27.41 -4.22
CA GLU A 2 -7.68 -28.24 -4.30
C GLU A 2 -8.74 -27.40 -4.99
N ALA A 3 -9.33 -27.95 -6.04
CA ALA A 3 -10.34 -27.31 -6.85
C ALA A 3 -11.71 -27.57 -6.20
N ASP A 4 -12.18 -26.64 -5.39
CA ASP A 4 -13.59 -26.56 -5.02
C ASP A 4 -13.98 -25.07 -4.91
N GLY A 5 -14.83 -24.61 -5.83
CA GLY A 5 -15.35 -23.24 -5.87
C GLY A 5 -14.60 -22.27 -6.82
N ASN A 6 -15.37 -21.39 -7.46
CA ASN A 6 -14.91 -20.34 -8.38
C ASN A 6 -14.18 -19.17 -7.66
N ASP A 7 -13.71 -19.41 -6.42
CA ASP A 7 -13.21 -18.40 -5.49
C ASP A 7 -11.68 -18.40 -5.41
N LEU A 8 -11.11 -17.23 -5.13
CA LEU A 8 -9.66 -17.07 -4.99
C LEU A 8 -9.25 -17.13 -3.51
N HIS A 9 -8.55 -18.19 -3.13
CA HIS A 9 -7.91 -18.30 -1.82
C HIS A 9 -6.51 -17.67 -1.83
N ILE A 10 -6.29 -16.64 -1.02
CA ILE A 10 -4.99 -15.97 -0.84
C ILE A 10 -4.69 -15.81 0.66
N SER A 11 -3.43 -15.98 1.03
CA SER A 11 -2.96 -15.86 2.41
C SER A 11 -1.55 -15.27 2.46
N VAL A 12 -1.27 -14.46 3.48
CA VAL A 12 0.08 -13.96 3.79
C VAL A 12 0.45 -14.36 5.21
N THR A 13 1.70 -14.79 5.41
CA THR A 13 2.25 -15.08 6.74
C THR A 13 3.44 -14.17 6.99
N MET A 14 3.35 -13.35 8.04
CA MET A 14 4.39 -12.41 8.44
C MET A 14 4.72 -12.64 9.92
N PRO A 15 5.69 -13.52 10.25
CA PRO A 15 5.95 -13.96 11.62
C PRO A 15 6.58 -12.87 12.49
N SER A 16 7.24 -11.89 11.87
CA SER A 16 8.00 -10.84 12.55
C SER A 16 7.48 -9.47 12.10
N ILE A 17 6.36 -9.04 12.68
CA ILE A 17 5.85 -7.67 12.52
C ILE A 17 6.13 -6.89 13.80
N GLU A 18 7.13 -6.02 13.77
CA GLU A 18 7.46 -5.11 14.86
C GLU A 18 6.67 -3.81 14.74
N VAL A 19 5.54 -3.73 15.46
CA VAL A 19 4.69 -2.54 15.49
C VAL A 19 4.29 -2.14 16.90
N GLY A 20 4.06 -0.84 17.09
CA GLY A 20 3.66 -0.26 18.37
C GLY A 20 2.65 0.86 18.21
N THR A 21 1.76 0.98 19.19
CA THR A 21 0.71 2.01 19.26
C THR A 21 0.95 3.03 20.38
N VAL A 22 2.01 2.81 21.16
CA VAL A 22 2.53 3.64 22.24
C VAL A 22 4.06 3.75 22.07
N GLY A 23 4.64 4.89 22.42
CA GLY A 23 6.08 5.16 22.29
C GLY A 23 6.37 6.49 21.59
N GLY A 24 7.63 6.92 21.61
CA GLY A 24 8.05 8.27 21.19
C GLY A 24 7.46 8.72 19.85
N GLY A 25 7.74 7.98 18.77
CA GLY A 25 7.27 8.33 17.43
C GLY A 25 5.74 8.32 17.26
N THR A 26 5.02 7.57 18.08
CA THR A 26 3.55 7.47 18.00
C THR A 26 2.82 8.70 18.56
N GLN A 27 3.55 9.62 19.21
CA GLN A 27 3.00 10.84 19.81
C GLN A 27 3.07 12.06 18.89
N LEU A 28 3.88 11.98 17.82
CA LEU A 28 3.99 13.02 16.81
C LEU A 28 2.64 13.24 16.11
N ALA A 29 2.32 14.49 15.76
CA ALA A 29 0.98 14.89 15.32
C ALA A 29 0.44 14.03 14.16
N SER A 30 1.23 13.85 13.10
CA SER A 30 0.83 13.09 11.92
C SER A 30 0.65 11.60 12.22
N GLN A 31 1.60 10.99 12.92
CA GLN A 31 1.55 9.57 13.30
C GLN A 31 0.37 9.30 14.23
N SER A 32 0.13 10.21 15.17
CA SER A 32 -1.01 10.16 16.08
C SER A 32 -2.33 10.24 15.31
N ALA A 33 -2.45 11.17 14.36
CA ALA A 33 -3.62 11.30 13.50
C ALA A 33 -3.87 10.02 12.66
N CYS A 34 -2.83 9.42 12.08
CA CYS A 34 -2.95 8.16 11.34
C CYS A 34 -3.38 7.00 12.24
N LEU A 35 -2.81 6.88 13.45
CA LEU A 35 -3.22 5.84 14.40
C LEU A 35 -4.65 6.06 14.91
N ASN A 36 -5.09 7.30 15.04
CA ASN A 36 -6.49 7.64 15.36
C ASN A 36 -7.43 7.27 14.21
N LEU A 37 -7.05 7.55 12.95
CA LEU A 37 -7.81 7.16 11.77
C LEU A 37 -8.01 5.63 11.70
N LEU A 38 -6.98 4.88 12.08
CA LEU A 38 -7.03 3.41 12.16
C LEU A 38 -7.68 2.90 13.45
N GLY A 39 -8.08 3.77 14.38
CA GLY A 39 -8.73 3.40 15.64
C GLY A 39 -7.84 2.68 16.66
N VAL A 40 -6.51 2.75 16.52
CA VAL A 40 -5.54 1.98 17.32
C VAL A 40 -4.56 2.86 18.10
N LYS A 41 -4.83 4.16 18.25
CA LYS A 41 -3.93 5.06 18.98
C LYS A 41 -3.86 4.71 20.46
N GLY A 42 -2.64 4.64 21.00
CA GLY A 42 -2.40 4.52 22.43
C GLY A 42 -2.60 3.11 22.98
N ALA A 43 -2.54 2.99 24.30
CA ALA A 43 -2.79 1.73 24.99
C ALA A 43 -4.28 1.36 24.87
N SER A 44 -4.56 0.08 24.64
CA SER A 44 -5.94 -0.42 24.70
C SER A 44 -6.43 -0.40 26.16
N LYS A 45 -7.68 0.02 26.35
CA LYS A 45 -8.35 0.05 27.65
C LYS A 45 -8.74 -1.35 28.14
N ASP A 46 -9.02 -2.27 27.21
CA ASP A 46 -9.53 -3.61 27.53
C ASP A 46 -8.39 -4.56 27.92
N SER A 47 -7.33 -4.63 27.11
CA SER A 47 -6.12 -5.35 27.51
C SER A 47 -4.85 -4.85 26.82
N PRO A 48 -3.71 -4.82 27.55
CA PRO A 48 -2.43 -4.37 27.00
C PRO A 48 -2.05 -5.09 25.70
N GLY A 49 -1.59 -4.31 24.72
CA GLY A 49 -1.10 -4.81 23.43
C GLY A 49 -2.18 -5.09 22.38
N LEU A 50 -3.48 -5.02 22.70
CA LEU A 50 -4.54 -5.24 21.69
C LEU A 50 -4.46 -4.27 20.51
N ASN A 51 -4.25 -2.99 20.76
CA ASN A 51 -4.13 -1.99 19.69
C ASN A 51 -2.92 -2.30 18.78
N SER A 52 -1.78 -2.70 19.35
CA SER A 52 -0.61 -3.09 18.56
C SER A 52 -0.85 -4.37 17.74
N ARG A 53 -1.55 -5.36 18.29
CA ARG A 53 -1.97 -6.56 17.54
C ARG A 53 -2.94 -6.21 16.41
N GLN A 54 -3.86 -5.27 16.65
CA GLN A 54 -4.79 -4.80 15.64
C GLN A 54 -4.05 -4.06 14.52
N LEU A 55 -3.07 -3.20 14.86
CA LEU A 55 -2.20 -2.56 13.88
C LEU A 55 -1.42 -3.60 13.05
N ALA A 56 -0.90 -4.66 13.67
CA ALA A 56 -0.22 -5.74 12.96
C ALA A 56 -1.14 -6.45 11.93
N ARG A 57 -2.41 -6.68 12.29
CA ARG A 57 -3.41 -7.24 11.36
C ARG A 57 -3.72 -6.30 10.21
N ILE A 58 -3.84 -4.99 10.48
CA ILE A 58 -4.05 -3.98 9.45
C ILE A 58 -2.87 -3.98 8.47
N VAL A 59 -1.63 -4.03 8.97
CA VAL A 59 -0.43 -4.12 8.14
C VAL A 59 -0.45 -5.37 7.27
N ALA A 60 -0.69 -6.55 7.86
CA ALA A 60 -0.74 -7.80 7.11
C ALA A 60 -1.87 -7.80 6.05
N GLY A 61 -3.04 -7.25 6.38
CA GLY A 61 -4.15 -7.10 5.43
C GLY A 61 -3.83 -6.13 4.28
N ALA A 62 -3.14 -5.03 4.57
CA ALA A 62 -2.67 -4.09 3.55
C ALA A 62 -1.63 -4.73 2.61
N VAL A 63 -0.70 -5.53 3.15
CA VAL A 63 0.26 -6.32 2.35
C VAL A 63 -0.48 -7.30 1.45
N LEU A 64 -1.40 -8.10 2.00
CA LEU A 64 -2.18 -9.08 1.23
C LEU A 64 -2.95 -8.42 0.08
N ALA A 65 -3.60 -7.28 0.35
CA ALA A 65 -4.33 -6.52 -0.67
C ALA A 65 -3.39 -5.94 -1.75
N GLY A 66 -2.21 -5.45 -1.35
CA GLY A 66 -1.18 -4.98 -2.27
C GLY A 66 -0.66 -6.08 -3.19
N GLU A 67 -0.34 -7.25 -2.62
CA GLU A 67 0.11 -8.42 -3.37
C GLU A 67 -0.96 -8.92 -4.34
N LEU A 68 -2.21 -9.02 -3.89
CA LEU A 68 -3.34 -9.38 -4.76
C LEU A 68 -3.50 -8.40 -5.92
N SER A 69 -3.46 -7.10 -5.64
CA SER A 69 -3.56 -6.05 -6.66
C SER A 69 -2.42 -6.15 -7.68
N LEU A 70 -1.19 -6.39 -7.23
CA LEU A 70 -0.03 -6.55 -8.10
C LEU A 70 -0.15 -7.81 -8.96
N MET A 71 -0.51 -8.96 -8.37
CA MET A 71 -0.72 -10.22 -9.09
C MET A 71 -1.82 -10.08 -10.15
N SER A 72 -2.93 -9.41 -9.81
CA SER A 72 -4.01 -9.11 -10.76
C SER A 72 -3.54 -8.25 -11.94
N ALA A 73 -2.70 -7.24 -11.68
CA ALA A 73 -2.10 -6.40 -12.73
C ALA A 73 -1.13 -7.17 -13.64
N ILE A 74 -0.38 -8.15 -13.10
CA ILE A 74 0.47 -9.06 -13.87
C ILE A 74 -0.39 -9.96 -14.76
N ALA A 75 -1.36 -10.65 -14.14
CA ALA A 75 -2.20 -11.65 -14.81
C ALA A 75 -3.08 -11.05 -15.92
N SER A 76 -3.55 -9.82 -15.76
CA SER A 76 -4.37 -9.11 -16.75
C SER A 76 -3.57 -8.48 -17.91
N GLY A 77 -2.23 -8.62 -17.92
CA GLY A 77 -1.36 -7.97 -18.90
C GLY A 77 -1.36 -6.44 -18.85
N GLN A 78 -1.94 -5.84 -17.80
CA GLN A 78 -2.05 -4.39 -17.63
C GLN A 78 -0.78 -3.75 -17.06
N LEU A 79 0.17 -4.53 -16.55
CA LEU A 79 1.34 -4.00 -15.88
C LEU A 79 2.22 -3.12 -16.78
N VAL A 80 2.43 -3.53 -18.04
CA VAL A 80 3.17 -2.72 -19.03
C VAL A 80 2.38 -1.46 -19.43
N LYS A 81 1.05 -1.57 -19.57
CA LYS A 81 0.16 -0.45 -19.95
C LYS A 81 0.05 0.62 -18.85
N SER A 82 -0.01 0.21 -17.59
CA SER A 82 -0.09 1.10 -16.43
C SER A 82 1.25 1.76 -16.10
N HIS A 83 2.39 1.05 -16.24
CA HIS A 83 3.73 1.65 -16.14
C HIS A 83 3.95 2.76 -17.18
N MET A 84 3.54 2.53 -18.43
CA MET A 84 3.65 3.52 -19.52
C MET A 84 2.72 4.74 -19.34
N LYS A 85 1.60 4.60 -18.62
CA LYS A 85 0.59 5.66 -18.45
C LYS A 85 0.75 6.49 -17.17
N TYR A 86 1.15 5.87 -16.05
CA TYR A 86 1.16 6.52 -14.74
C TYR A 86 2.56 6.67 -14.12
N ASN A 87 3.55 5.85 -14.50
CA ASN A 87 4.91 5.93 -13.96
C ASN A 87 5.88 6.73 -14.86
N ARG A 88 5.48 7.01 -16.11
CA ARG A 88 6.15 7.98 -16.99
C ARG A 88 5.07 8.93 -17.48
N SER A 89 5.08 10.17 -16.99
CA SER A 89 4.10 11.15 -17.49
C SER A 89 4.37 11.39 -18.98
N SER A 90 3.34 11.26 -19.82
CA SER A 90 3.41 11.64 -21.23
C SER A 90 3.65 13.15 -21.43
N ARG A 91 3.69 13.93 -20.34
CA ARG A 91 4.05 15.36 -20.32
C ARG A 91 5.53 15.58 -20.60
N ASP A 92 6.42 14.68 -20.16
CA ASP A 92 7.86 14.82 -20.43
C ASP A 92 8.20 14.57 -21.92
N VAL A 93 7.47 13.65 -22.57
CA VAL A 93 7.65 13.36 -24.00
C VAL A 93 7.07 14.49 -24.87
N ALA A 94 5.92 15.05 -24.47
CA ALA A 94 5.31 16.18 -25.17
C ALA A 94 6.13 17.48 -25.06
N ASN A 95 6.74 17.75 -23.89
CA ASN A 95 7.60 18.93 -23.70
C ASN A 95 8.92 18.83 -24.48
N LEU A 96 9.53 17.64 -24.61
CA LEU A 96 10.73 17.49 -25.46
C LEU A 96 10.42 17.70 -26.95
N ALA A 97 9.25 17.28 -27.41
CA ALA A 97 8.82 17.46 -28.79
C ALA A 97 8.53 18.93 -29.12
N SER A 98 7.91 19.70 -28.21
CA SER A 98 7.58 21.11 -28.44
C SER A 98 8.80 22.05 -28.37
N VAL A 99 9.82 21.72 -27.56
CA VAL A 99 11.04 22.54 -27.44
C VAL A 99 11.90 22.48 -28.70
N ASN A 100 11.90 21.36 -29.42
CA ASN A 100 12.76 21.20 -30.60
C ASN A 100 12.17 21.80 -31.89
N THR A 101 10.87 22.12 -31.93
CA THR A 101 10.21 22.72 -33.10
C THR A 101 10.20 24.26 -33.07
N GLY A 102 10.54 24.88 -31.94
CA GLY A 102 10.49 26.33 -31.75
C GLY A 102 11.79 27.11 -32.02
N ARG A 103 12.85 26.48 -32.54
CA ARG A 103 14.19 27.12 -32.68
C ARG A 103 14.76 27.08 -34.11
N ILE A 104 13.88 27.11 -35.11
CA ILE A 104 14.25 27.25 -36.52
C ILE A 104 13.47 28.37 -37.23
N HIS A 105 13.38 29.55 -36.63
CA HIS A 105 13.06 30.80 -37.33
C HIS A 105 13.81 31.95 -36.68
#